data_AF-A0A5C1YGM5-F1
#
_entry.id   AF-A0A5C1YGM5-F1
#
_cell.length_a   1.000
_cell.length_b   1.000
_cell.length_c   1.000
_cell.angle_alpha   90.00
_cell.angle_beta   90.00
_cell.angle_gamma   90.00
#
_symmetry.space_group_name_H-M   'P 1'
#
loop_
_entity.id
_entity.type
_entity.pdbx_description
1 polymer ?
#
loop_
_entity_poly.entity_id
_entity_poly.type
_entity_poly.pdbx_seq_one_letter_code
_entity_poly.pdbx_strand_id
1 'polypeptide(L)'
;MIRVLIRLAVFLGLAAVALLLAALLVPGMHLHWAGFIVAIVVFAIVQAFVAWLVEKLFRRGAPAVAGAAGLISTAVALWLATLIGDGLAFDGIAPWVLAAVVVWLVTGLIGWLAGKYLLPRVAPVKTKE
;
A
#
# COMPACT_ATOMS: atom_id res chain seq x y z
N MET A 1 -12.12 5.14 15.95
CA MET A 1 -12.61 4.79 14.58
C MET A 1 -12.17 5.81 13.54
N ILE A 2 -12.41 7.12 13.72
CA ILE A 2 -11.97 8.19 12.79
C ILE A 2 -10.46 8.17 12.47
N ARG A 3 -9.59 7.90 13.47
CA ARG A 3 -8.14 7.79 13.27
C ARG A 3 -7.70 6.62 12.36
N VAL A 4 -8.53 5.58 12.22
CA VAL A 4 -8.28 4.45 11.31
C VAL A 4 -8.65 4.86 9.90
N LEU A 5 -9.80 5.53 9.74
CA LEU A 5 -10.28 6.01 8.44
C LEU A 5 -9.33 7.02 7.80
N ILE A 6 -8.81 7.97 8.59
CA ILE A 6 -7.81 8.95 8.12
C ILE A 6 -6.51 8.25 7.72
N ARG A 7 -6.04 7.27 8.50
CA ARG A 7 -4.84 6.50 8.16
C ARG A 7 -5.03 5.68 6.89
N LEU A 8 -6.19 5.09 6.71
CA LEU A 8 -6.54 4.35 5.51
C LEU A 8 -6.56 5.28 4.30
N ALA A 9 -7.19 6.46 4.39
CA ALA A 9 -7.23 7.43 3.31
C ALA A 9 -5.82 7.93 2.92
N VAL A 10 -4.98 8.27 3.89
CA VAL A 10 -3.58 8.64 3.64
C VAL A 10 -2.83 7.48 2.97
N PHE A 11 -3.00 6.26 3.49
CA PHE A 11 -2.36 5.08 2.92
C PHE A 11 -2.80 4.81 1.47
N LEU A 12 -4.09 4.99 1.16
CA LEU A 12 -4.60 4.86 -0.20
C LEU A 12 -4.06 5.93 -1.14
N GLY A 13 -3.90 7.17 -0.65
CA GLY A 13 -3.21 8.23 -1.38
C GLY A 13 -1.76 7.86 -1.70
N LEU A 14 -1.06 7.21 -0.76
CA LEU A 14 0.30 6.72 -1.00
C LEU A 14 0.33 5.57 -2.01
N ALA A 15 -0.59 4.62 -1.89
CA ALA A 15 -0.72 3.51 -2.81
C ALA A 15 -1.04 3.99 -4.24
N ALA A 16 -1.89 5.01 -4.36
CA ALA A 16 -2.19 5.69 -5.62
C ALA A 16 -0.93 6.27 -6.26
N VAL A 17 -0.12 7.02 -5.51
CA VAL A 17 1.16 7.55 -6.01
C VAL A 17 2.10 6.40 -6.40
N ALA A 18 2.15 5.35 -5.61
CA ALA A 18 3.00 4.19 -5.87
C ALA A 18 2.61 3.43 -7.14
N LEU A 19 1.31 3.27 -7.42
CA LEU A 19 0.80 2.66 -8.64
C LEU A 19 1.14 3.50 -9.89
N LEU A 20 1.04 4.82 -9.79
CA LEU A 20 1.44 5.72 -10.88
C LEU A 20 2.94 5.61 -11.16
N LEU A 21 3.77 5.59 -10.12
CA LEU A 21 5.20 5.38 -10.27
C LEU A 21 5.52 3.99 -10.84
N ALA A 22 4.81 2.94 -10.43
CA ALA A 22 4.98 1.61 -11.00
C ALA A 22 4.64 1.57 -12.49
N ALA A 23 3.55 2.21 -12.90
CA ALA A 23 3.19 2.32 -14.32
C ALA A 23 4.26 3.05 -15.15
N LEU A 24 5.00 3.98 -14.55
CA LEU A 24 6.11 4.69 -15.21
C LEU A 24 7.42 3.90 -15.20
N LEU A 25 7.69 3.15 -14.13
CA LEU A 25 8.97 2.48 -13.89
C LEU A 25 9.02 1.03 -14.39
N VAL A 26 7.87 0.40 -14.62
CA VAL A 26 7.76 -1.02 -14.98
C VAL A 26 7.36 -1.16 -16.44
N PRO A 27 8.29 -1.49 -17.34
CA PRO A 27 7.96 -1.83 -18.73
C PRO A 27 7.01 -3.04 -18.76
N GLY A 28 5.98 -2.96 -19.59
CA GLY A 28 4.97 -4.02 -19.75
C GLY A 28 3.88 -4.04 -18.69
N MET A 29 3.73 -2.96 -17.91
CA MET A 29 2.55 -2.68 -17.10
C MET A 29 1.66 -1.67 -17.86
N HIS A 30 0.43 -2.09 -18.18
CA HIS A 30 -0.55 -1.23 -18.84
C HIS A 30 -1.63 -0.86 -17.83
N LEU A 31 -1.68 0.41 -17.42
CA LEU A 31 -2.60 0.91 -16.41
C LEU A 31 -3.59 1.91 -17.02
N HIS A 32 -4.87 1.58 -16.97
CA HIS A 32 -5.98 2.47 -17.27
C HIS A 32 -6.69 2.93 -15.98
N TRP A 33 -7.54 3.96 -16.10
CA TRP A 33 -8.22 4.52 -14.92
C TRP A 33 -9.12 3.56 -14.17
N ALA A 34 -9.81 2.65 -14.86
CA ALA A 34 -10.64 1.65 -14.20
C ALA A 34 -9.80 0.72 -13.31
N GLY A 35 -8.68 0.19 -13.83
CA GLY A 35 -7.82 -0.73 -13.09
C GLY A 35 -7.09 -0.06 -11.93
N PHE A 36 -6.77 1.22 -12.07
CA PHE A 36 -6.22 2.03 -10.99
C PHE A 36 -7.16 2.11 -9.78
N ILE A 37 -8.43 2.47 -10.01
CA ILE A 37 -9.43 2.57 -8.93
C ILE A 37 -9.66 1.20 -8.28
N VAL A 38 -9.81 0.16 -9.10
CA VAL A 38 -9.99 -1.21 -8.61
C VAL A 38 -8.80 -1.65 -7.76
N ALA A 39 -7.57 -1.43 -8.24
CA ALA A 39 -6.36 -1.79 -7.49
C ALA A 39 -6.32 -1.12 -6.12
N ILE A 40 -6.65 0.18 -6.04
CA ILE A 40 -6.72 0.92 -4.77
C ILE A 40 -7.77 0.32 -3.83
N VAL A 41 -8.98 0.06 -4.32
CA VAL A 41 -10.08 -0.47 -3.50
C VAL A 41 -9.75 -1.88 -2.99
N VAL A 42 -9.28 -2.76 -3.86
CA VAL A 42 -8.90 -4.13 -3.47
C VAL A 42 -7.75 -4.11 -2.49
N PHE A 43 -6.73 -3.28 -2.75
CA PHE A 43 -5.61 -3.13 -1.84
C PHE A 43 -6.05 -2.62 -0.46
N ALA A 44 -7.02 -1.70 -0.39
CA ALA A 44 -7.61 -1.26 0.87
C ALA A 44 -8.24 -2.42 1.65
N ILE A 45 -9.01 -3.27 0.97
CA ILE A 45 -9.73 -4.41 1.57
C ILE A 45 -8.73 -5.44 2.08
N VAL A 46 -7.79 -5.86 1.23
CA VAL A 46 -6.76 -6.85 1.59
C VAL A 46 -5.91 -6.30 2.75
N GLN A 47 -5.55 -5.03 2.73
CA GLN A 47 -4.74 -4.45 3.78
C GLN A 47 -5.48 -4.27 5.10
N ALA A 48 -6.77 -3.95 5.08
CA ALA A 48 -7.58 -3.94 6.30
C ALA A 48 -7.64 -5.34 6.94
N PHE A 49 -7.78 -6.37 6.11
CA PHE A 49 -7.75 -7.76 6.57
C PHE A 49 -6.39 -8.14 7.15
N VAL A 50 -5.29 -7.79 6.48
CA VAL A 50 -3.92 -8.06 6.96
C VAL A 50 -3.61 -7.29 8.24
N ALA A 51 -4.02 -6.02 8.36
CA ALA A 51 -3.82 -5.25 9.58
C ALA A 51 -4.52 -5.92 10.77
N TRP A 52 -5.77 -6.36 10.58
CA TRP A 52 -6.51 -7.11 11.59
C TRP A 52 -5.87 -8.45 11.93
N LEU A 53 -5.41 -9.19 10.92
CA LEU A 53 -4.74 -10.47 11.10
C LEU A 53 -3.44 -10.31 11.88
N VAL A 54 -2.63 -9.30 11.52
CA VAL A 54 -1.36 -9.02 12.19
C VAL A 54 -1.58 -8.65 13.65
N GLU A 55 -2.56 -7.81 13.95
CA GLU A 55 -2.92 -7.44 15.32
C GLU A 55 -3.41 -8.65 16.14
N LYS A 56 -4.13 -9.58 15.49
CA LYS A 56 -4.68 -10.78 16.13
C LYS A 56 -3.66 -11.91 16.34
N LEU A 57 -2.75 -12.14 15.38
CA LEU A 57 -1.75 -13.20 15.41
C LEU A 57 -0.46 -12.78 16.12
N PHE A 58 0.00 -11.54 15.92
CA PHE A 58 1.27 -11.06 16.42
C PHE A 58 1.04 -10.08 17.56
N ARG A 59 1.13 -10.58 18.80
CA ARG A 59 1.15 -9.75 20.02
C ARG A 59 2.47 -8.96 20.08
N ARG A 60 2.54 -7.84 19.34
CA ARG A 60 3.67 -6.90 19.26
C ARG A 60 5.00 -7.53 18.80
N GLY A 61 5.51 -7.10 17.64
CA GLY A 61 6.96 -7.14 17.43
C GLY A 61 7.51 -7.83 16.19
N ALA A 62 6.75 -8.01 15.11
CA ALA A 62 7.31 -8.47 13.84
C ALA A 62 7.13 -7.46 12.69
N PRO A 63 7.83 -6.30 12.72
CA PRO A 63 7.78 -5.33 11.62
C PRO A 63 8.12 -5.95 10.26
N ALA A 64 9.03 -6.92 10.23
CA ALA A 64 9.40 -7.67 9.03
C ALA A 64 8.23 -8.51 8.48
N VAL A 65 7.42 -9.13 9.35
CA VAL A 65 6.26 -9.93 8.93
C VAL A 65 5.16 -9.03 8.39
N ALA A 66 4.91 -7.88 9.03
CA ALA A 66 3.98 -6.89 8.51
C ALA A 66 4.43 -6.35 7.13
N GLY A 67 5.74 -6.13 6.95
CA GLY A 67 6.32 -5.76 5.66
C GLY A 67 6.09 -6.82 4.58
N ALA A 68 6.46 -8.07 4.84
CA ALA A 68 6.29 -9.18 3.90
C ALA A 68 4.81 -9.46 3.57
N ALA A 69 3.93 -9.40 4.57
CA ALA A 69 2.48 -9.51 4.36
C ALA A 69 1.95 -8.35 3.49
N GLY A 70 2.50 -7.15 3.65
CA GLY A 70 2.23 -6.01 2.76
C GLY A 70 2.60 -6.31 1.31
N LEU A 71 3.76 -6.91 1.04
CA LEU A 71 4.18 -7.25 -0.32
C LEU A 71 3.24 -8.27 -0.97
N ILE A 72 2.86 -9.32 -0.23
CA ILE A 72 1.88 -10.32 -0.70
C ILE A 72 0.54 -9.64 -0.98
N SER A 73 0.12 -8.72 -0.11
CA SER A 73 -1.13 -7.96 -0.30
C SER A 73 -1.10 -7.12 -1.57
N THR A 74 0.03 -6.48 -1.86
CA THR A 74 0.21 -5.71 -3.10
C THR A 74 0.13 -6.60 -4.33
N ALA A 75 0.83 -7.74 -4.31
CA ALA A 75 0.80 -8.69 -5.41
C ALA A 75 -0.62 -9.21 -5.69
N VAL A 76 -1.35 -9.59 -4.63
CA VAL A 76 -2.75 -10.03 -4.72
C VAL A 76 -3.66 -8.91 -5.22
N ALA A 77 -3.49 -7.68 -4.74
CA ALA A 77 -4.31 -6.56 -5.18
C ALA A 77 -4.10 -6.22 -6.66
N LEU A 78 -2.85 -6.23 -7.13
CA LEU A 78 -2.54 -6.05 -8.54
C LEU A 78 -3.11 -7.19 -9.39
N TRP A 79 -3.00 -8.43 -8.91
CA TRP A 79 -3.55 -9.57 -9.63
C TRP A 79 -5.07 -9.49 -9.74
N LEU A 80 -5.77 -9.22 -8.63
CA LEU A 80 -7.22 -9.03 -8.64
C LEU A 80 -7.66 -7.86 -9.53
N ALA A 81 -6.86 -6.79 -9.60
CA ALA A 81 -7.13 -5.67 -10.49
C ALA A 81 -7.03 -6.05 -11.99
N THR A 82 -6.25 -7.08 -12.35
CA THR A 82 -6.28 -7.61 -13.73
C THR A 82 -7.53 -8.44 -14.05
N LEU A 83 -8.23 -8.94 -13.03
CA LEU A 83 -9.43 -9.76 -13.22
C LEU A 83 -10.71 -8.93 -13.37
N ILE A 84 -10.65 -7.64 -13.03
CA ILE A 84 -11.83 -6.78 -12.95
C ILE A 84 -11.69 -5.69 -14.01
N GLY A 85 -12.26 -5.98 -15.18
CA GLY A 85 -12.25 -5.13 -16.37
C GLY A 85 -10.88 -5.08 -17.07
N ASP A 86 -10.83 -4.42 -18.23
CA ASP A 86 -9.60 -4.26 -19.03
C ASP A 86 -8.70 -3.12 -18.51
N GLY A 87 -8.78 -2.86 -17.20
CA GLY A 87 -8.23 -1.68 -16.57
C GLY A 87 -6.76 -1.77 -16.19
N LEU A 88 -6.24 -2.99 -16.00
CA LEU A 88 -4.85 -3.26 -15.66
C LEU A 88 -4.41 -4.54 -16.36
N ALA A 89 -3.32 -4.48 -17.11
CA ALA A 89 -2.74 -5.64 -17.77
C ALA A 89 -1.22 -5.68 -17.62
N PHE A 90 -0.67 -6.89 -17.68
CA PHE A 90 0.76 -7.13 -17.66
C PHE A 90 1.14 -8.03 -18.84
N ASP A 91 2.25 -7.71 -19.52
CA ASP A 91 2.76 -8.51 -20.64
C ASP A 91 3.32 -9.88 -20.17
N GLY A 92 3.39 -10.11 -18.85
CA GLY A 92 3.78 -11.37 -18.26
C GLY A 92 3.89 -11.30 -16.74
N ILE A 93 4.44 -12.37 -16.14
CA ILE A 93 4.62 -12.49 -14.68
C ILE A 93 5.70 -11.52 -14.17
N ALA A 94 6.76 -11.27 -14.96
CA ALA A 94 7.86 -10.41 -14.54
C ALA A 94 7.42 -8.96 -14.28
N PRO A 95 6.70 -8.27 -15.20
CA PRO A 95 6.12 -6.95 -14.91
C PRO A 95 5.21 -6.93 -13.68
N TRP A 96 4.41 -7.98 -13.47
CA TRP A 96 3.54 -8.08 -12.29
C TRP A 96 4.32 -8.15 -10.97
N VAL A 97 5.37 -8.98 -10.90
CA VAL A 97 6.24 -9.06 -9.71
C VAL A 97 6.99 -7.74 -9.51
N LEU A 98 7.52 -7.14 -10.58
CA LEU A 98 8.24 -5.86 -10.50
C LEU A 98 7.32 -4.76 -9.98
N ALA A 99 6.10 -4.68 -10.51
CA ALA A 99 5.09 -3.72 -10.07
C ALA A 99 4.73 -3.92 -8.59
N ALA A 100 4.55 -5.17 -8.14
CA ALA A 100 4.28 -5.45 -6.74
C ALA A 100 5.41 -4.97 -5.82
N VAL A 101 6.67 -5.23 -6.19
CA VAL A 101 7.85 -4.80 -5.43
C VAL A 101 8.01 -3.28 -5.45
N VAL A 102 7.85 -2.63 -6.60
CA VAL A 102 7.93 -1.17 -6.74
C VAL A 102 6.86 -0.48 -5.91
N VAL A 103 5.60 -0.91 -6.05
CA VAL A 103 4.48 -0.34 -5.29
C VAL A 103 4.71 -0.51 -3.79
N TRP A 104 5.16 -1.69 -3.36
CA TRP A 104 5.46 -1.98 -1.97
C TRP A 104 6.60 -1.10 -1.41
N LEU A 105 7.72 -1.01 -2.14
CA LEU A 105 8.87 -0.20 -1.75
C LEU A 105 8.51 1.28 -1.67
N VAL A 106 7.83 1.81 -2.68
CA VAL A 106 7.40 3.21 -2.72
C VAL A 106 6.44 3.51 -1.57
N THR A 107 5.43 2.67 -1.35
CA THR A 107 4.46 2.90 -0.27
C THR A 107 5.13 2.83 1.11
N GLY A 108 6.02 1.86 1.32
CA GLY A 108 6.80 1.73 2.55
C GLY A 108 7.73 2.92 2.78
N LEU A 109 8.43 3.36 1.72
CA LEU A 109 9.35 4.49 1.78
C LEU A 109 8.63 5.81 2.05
N ILE A 110 7.55 6.11 1.32
CA ILE A 110 6.77 7.34 1.54
C ILE A 110 6.10 7.30 2.91
N GLY A 111 5.53 6.16 3.31
CA GLY A 111 4.93 5.99 4.64
C GLY A 111 5.94 6.21 5.76
N TRP A 112 7.15 5.66 5.62
CA TRP A 112 8.25 5.88 6.55
C TRP A 112 8.70 7.34 6.58
N LEU A 113 8.85 7.97 5.41
CA LEU A 113 9.25 9.37 5.27
C LEU A 113 8.21 10.30 5.94
N ALA A 114 6.93 10.09 5.65
CA ALA A 114 5.83 10.80 6.28
C ALA A 114 5.84 10.61 7.80
N GLY A 115 6.03 9.38 8.27
CA GLY A 115 6.14 9.09 9.70
C GLY A 115 7.32 9.79 10.37
N LYS A 116 8.50 9.76 9.74
CA LYS A 116 9.73 10.34 10.30
C LYS A 116 9.75 11.86 10.28
N TYR A 117 9.22 12.51 9.23
CA TYR A 117 9.37 13.96 9.04
C TYR A 117 8.11 14.78 9.34
N LEU A 118 6.90 14.19 9.23
CA LEU A 118 5.64 14.90 9.51
C LEU A 118 5.16 14.72 10.95
N LEU A 119 5.32 13.53 11.55
CA LEU A 119 4.85 13.26 12.92
C LEU A 119 5.65 13.90 14.07
N PRO A 120 6.96 14.24 13.96
CA PRO A 120 7.67 14.90 15.06
C PRO A 120 7.12 16.28 15.44
N ARG A 121 6.29 16.89 14.60
CA ARG A 121 5.74 18.25 14.84
C ARG A 121 4.49 18.27 15.73
N VAL A 122 4.02 17.13 16.21
CA VAL A 122 2.82 17.00 17.06
C VAL A 122 3.19 16.39 18.43
N ALA A 123 4.32 16.79 19.02
CA ALA A 123 4.58 16.51 20.42
C ALA A 123 3.73 17.50 21.27
N PRO A 124 2.86 17.04 22.17
CA PRO A 124 2.21 17.93 23.12
C PRO A 124 3.27 18.61 23.98
N VAL A 125 3.15 19.93 24.14
CA VAL A 125 3.93 20.71 25.09
C VAL A 125 3.80 20.01 26.45
N LYS A 126 4.90 19.51 27.02
CA LYS A 126 4.92 19.07 28.41
C LYS A 126 4.69 20.30 29.28
N THR A 127 3.47 20.52 29.73
CA THR A 127 3.19 21.38 30.87
C THR A 127 3.89 20.75 32.07
N LYS A 128 4.95 21.40 32.55
CA LYS A 128 5.52 21.14 33.86
C LYS A 128 4.56 21.76 34.86
N GLU A 129 3.86 20.92 35.62
CA GLU A 129 3.33 21.30 36.93
C GLU A 129 4.32 20.84 38.00
#